data_AF-A0A2H9PFS6-F1
#
_entry.id   AF-A0A2H9PFS6-F1
#
_cell.length_a   1.000
_cell.length_b   1.000
_cell.length_c   1.000
_cell.angle_alpha   90.00
_cell.angle_beta   90.00
_cell.angle_gamma   90.00
#
_symmetry.space_group_name_H-M   'P 1'
#
loop_
_entity.id
_entity.type
_entity.pdbx_description
1 polymer ?
#
loop_
_entity_poly.entity_id
_entity_poly.type
_entity_poly.pdbx_seq_one_letter_code
_entity_poly.pdbx_strand_id
1 'polypeptide(L)'
;TTVLEKAIAKSEKKYTHINYGNVMFDEAKSKGLVKDRDEMRKLDPKIQKEIQKNAAKKIGKMENVIIDTHASILTPNGYLPGLPEWVLKEIMPNTVVILEASSEEISKRRSKDVSRKRDAEDIEGIKEHQEMNRAIAMAYGVLTGATVKIIKNPDNGLEDAAKNLANIF
;
A
#
# COMPACT_ATOMS: atom_id res chain seq x y z
N THR A 1 0.58 8.10 -2.73
CA THR A 1 1.58 8.98 -2.11
C THR A 1 1.13 10.43 -1.97
N THR A 2 0.68 11.16 -3.00
CA THR A 2 0.40 12.63 -2.89
C THR A 2 -0.52 13.04 -1.73
N VAL A 3 -1.63 12.31 -1.49
CA VAL A 3 -2.52 12.58 -0.35
C VAL A 3 -1.79 12.41 0.99
N LEU A 4 -0.96 11.39 1.10
CA LEU A 4 -0.20 11.07 2.31
C LEU A 4 0.87 12.13 2.61
N GLU A 5 1.65 12.53 1.62
CA GLU A 5 2.66 13.60 1.78
C GLU A 5 2.02 14.89 2.31
N LYS A 6 0.85 15.23 1.76
CA LYS A 6 0.10 16.41 2.18
C LYS A 6 -0.54 16.26 3.56
N ALA A 7 -0.98 15.05 3.93
CA ALA A 7 -1.51 14.76 5.26
C ALA A 7 -0.41 14.86 6.33
N ILE A 8 0.78 14.31 6.06
CA ILE A 8 1.93 14.40 6.97
C ILE A 8 2.34 15.85 7.19
N ALA A 9 2.37 16.66 6.13
CA ALA A 9 2.67 18.10 6.24
C ALA A 9 1.65 18.89 7.08
N LYS A 10 0.45 18.35 7.29
CA LYS A 10 -0.61 18.94 8.13
C LYS A 10 -0.62 18.37 9.56
N SER A 11 0.09 17.28 9.84
CA SER A 11 0.08 16.66 11.17
C SER A 11 1.01 17.43 12.11
N GLU A 12 0.53 17.68 13.32
CA GLU A 12 1.33 18.27 14.41
C GLU A 12 2.33 17.25 14.99
N LYS A 13 2.08 15.96 14.78
CA LYS A 13 2.94 14.87 15.24
C LYS A 13 3.90 14.43 14.14
N LYS A 14 5.09 14.02 14.55
CA LYS A 14 6.10 13.50 13.64
C LYS A 14 5.84 12.02 13.32
N TYR A 15 5.37 11.75 12.10
CA TYR A 15 5.26 10.40 11.58
C TYR A 15 6.38 10.06 10.60
N THR A 16 6.88 8.83 10.68
CA THR A 16 7.83 8.29 9.71
C THR A 16 7.06 7.66 8.55
N HIS A 17 7.19 8.24 7.36
CA HIS A 17 6.64 7.66 6.14
C HIS A 17 7.58 6.57 5.61
N ILE A 18 7.06 5.34 5.49
CA ILE A 18 7.79 4.19 4.97
C ILE A 18 7.05 3.63 3.77
N ASN A 19 7.72 3.56 2.63
CA ASN A 19 7.23 2.74 1.52
C ASN A 19 7.69 1.29 1.72
N TYR A 20 6.74 0.38 1.88
CA TYR A 20 7.04 -1.02 2.21
C TYR A 20 7.88 -1.73 1.15
N GLY A 21 7.59 -1.46 -0.13
CA GLY A 21 8.34 -2.01 -1.26
C GLY A 21 9.80 -1.56 -1.28
N ASN A 22 10.09 -0.33 -0.84
CA ASN A 22 11.47 0.16 -0.70
C ASN A 22 12.23 -0.63 0.36
N VAL A 23 11.62 -0.83 1.54
CA VAL A 23 12.26 -1.59 2.64
C VAL A 23 12.53 -3.03 2.23
N MET A 24 11.60 -3.67 1.51
CA MET A 24 11.80 -5.00 0.94
C MET A 24 12.96 -5.03 -0.05
N PHE A 25 13.05 -4.04 -0.94
CA PHE A 25 14.14 -3.94 -1.91
C PHE A 25 15.49 -3.76 -1.22
N ASP A 26 15.58 -2.87 -0.22
CA ASP A 26 16.81 -2.63 0.53
C ASP A 26 17.27 -3.88 1.29
N GLU A 27 16.33 -4.64 1.88
CA GLU A 27 16.61 -5.94 2.51
C GLU A 27 17.19 -6.93 1.48
N ALA A 28 16.54 -7.10 0.33
CA ALA A 28 16.98 -8.02 -0.70
C ALA A 28 18.36 -7.65 -1.28
N LYS A 29 18.58 -6.35 -1.52
CA LYS A 29 19.85 -5.81 -2.01
C LYS A 29 20.96 -5.99 -0.99
N SER A 30 20.69 -5.78 0.31
CA SER A 30 21.68 -5.99 1.38
C SER A 30 22.14 -7.45 1.49
N LYS A 31 21.29 -8.40 1.08
CA LYS A 31 21.59 -9.83 1.00
C LYS A 31 22.20 -10.26 -0.34
N GLY A 32 22.41 -9.33 -1.27
CA GLY A 32 22.93 -9.62 -2.61
C GLY A 32 21.97 -10.41 -3.50
N LEU A 33 20.67 -10.44 -3.18
CA LEU A 33 19.67 -11.24 -3.90
C LEU A 33 19.17 -10.58 -5.18
N VAL A 34 19.24 -9.24 -5.24
CA VAL A 34 18.79 -8.45 -6.39
C VAL A 34 19.69 -7.23 -6.60
N LYS A 35 19.75 -6.75 -7.82
CA LYS A 35 20.42 -5.49 -8.21
C LYS A 35 19.42 -4.37 -8.46
N ASP A 36 18.24 -4.71 -8.95
CA ASP A 36 17.14 -3.78 -9.25
C ASP A 36 15.78 -4.31 -8.77
N ARG A 37 14.74 -3.48 -8.90
CA ARG A 37 13.40 -3.79 -8.41
C ARG A 37 12.66 -4.81 -9.25
N ASP A 38 12.98 -4.94 -10.53
CA ASP A 38 12.28 -5.85 -11.43
C ASP A 38 12.68 -7.30 -11.14
N GLU A 39 13.93 -7.51 -10.71
CA GLU A 39 14.41 -8.81 -10.23
C GLU A 39 13.67 -9.31 -8.98
N MET A 40 13.13 -8.42 -8.13
CA MET A 40 12.37 -8.80 -6.93
C MET A 40 11.21 -9.73 -7.23
N ARG A 41 10.52 -9.50 -8.36
CA ARG A 41 9.34 -10.29 -8.77
C ARG A 41 9.69 -11.70 -9.23
N LYS A 42 10.97 -11.95 -9.56
CA LYS A 42 11.49 -13.23 -10.06
C LYS A 42 12.08 -14.11 -8.97
N LEU A 43 12.21 -13.58 -7.75
CA LEU A 43 12.73 -14.34 -6.60
C LEU A 43 11.81 -15.52 -6.28
N ASP A 44 12.40 -16.61 -5.75
CA ASP A 44 11.65 -17.75 -5.25
C ASP A 44 10.61 -17.28 -4.19
N PRO A 45 9.37 -17.79 -4.21
CA PRO A 45 8.32 -17.38 -3.27
C PRO A 45 8.71 -17.50 -1.79
N LYS A 46 9.53 -18.49 -1.42
CA LYS A 46 10.03 -18.63 -0.03
C LYS A 46 10.99 -17.49 0.32
N ILE A 47 11.86 -17.10 -0.60
CA ILE A 47 12.77 -15.96 -0.43
C ILE A 47 11.98 -14.66 -0.33
N GLN A 48 10.97 -14.47 -1.20
CA GLN A 48 10.10 -13.29 -1.12
C GLN A 48 9.39 -13.21 0.24
N LYS A 49 8.86 -14.33 0.75
CA LYS A 49 8.23 -14.41 2.07
C LYS A 49 9.21 -14.05 3.20
N GLU A 50 10.45 -14.50 3.14
CA GLU A 50 11.48 -14.16 4.13
C GLU A 50 11.80 -12.66 4.11
N ILE A 51 12.00 -12.08 2.92
CA ILE A 51 12.25 -10.64 2.76
C ILE A 51 11.08 -9.82 3.31
N GLN A 52 9.84 -10.19 2.97
CA GLN A 52 8.64 -9.54 3.51
C GLN A 52 8.63 -9.60 5.04
N LYS A 53 8.83 -10.79 5.63
CA LYS A 53 8.81 -10.96 7.08
C LYS A 53 9.89 -10.13 7.77
N ASN A 54 11.09 -10.06 7.21
CA ASN A 54 12.17 -9.25 7.77
C ASN A 54 11.91 -7.74 7.64
N ALA A 55 11.40 -7.28 6.50
CA ALA A 55 10.98 -5.90 6.31
C ALA A 55 9.89 -5.52 7.33
N ALA A 56 8.87 -6.37 7.47
CA ALA A 56 7.79 -6.22 8.43
C ALA A 56 8.31 -6.13 9.88
N LYS A 57 9.24 -7.01 10.28
CA LYS A 57 9.89 -6.99 11.60
C LYS A 57 10.66 -5.71 11.89
N LYS A 58 11.33 -5.13 10.89
CA LYS A 58 12.04 -3.86 11.06
C LYS A 58 11.04 -2.73 11.32
N ILE A 59 9.96 -2.70 10.55
CA ILE A 59 8.92 -1.68 10.64
C ILE A 59 8.13 -1.80 11.94
N GLY A 60 7.78 -3.01 12.38
CA GLY A 60 7.01 -3.25 13.61
C GLY A 60 7.72 -2.83 14.90
N LYS A 61 9.02 -2.54 14.85
CA LYS A 61 9.79 -2.00 15.99
C LYS A 61 9.78 -0.46 16.05
N MET A 62 9.20 0.20 15.05
CA MET A 62 9.20 1.65 14.93
C MET A 62 7.91 2.22 15.50
N GLU A 63 8.00 3.40 16.12
CA GLU A 63 6.84 4.14 16.62
C GLU A 63 6.40 5.22 15.63
N ASN A 64 5.12 5.55 15.64
CA ASN A 64 4.53 6.61 14.81
C ASN A 64 4.91 6.46 13.31
N VAL A 65 4.61 5.29 12.74
CA VAL A 65 4.91 4.98 11.34
C VAL A 65 3.67 4.96 10.49
N ILE A 66 3.77 5.50 9.28
CA ILE A 66 2.78 5.32 8.22
C ILE A 66 3.41 4.49 7.10
N ILE A 67 2.77 3.37 6.78
CA ILE A 67 3.25 2.43 5.78
C ILE A 67 2.47 2.64 4.48
N ASP A 68 3.15 3.12 3.45
CA ASP A 68 2.65 3.22 2.08
C ASP A 68 2.89 1.90 1.35
N THR A 69 1.79 1.23 1.00
CA THR A 69 1.78 -0.07 0.31
C THR A 69 0.46 -0.29 -0.41
N HIS A 70 0.40 -1.34 -1.23
CA HIS A 70 -0.84 -1.82 -1.83
C HIS A 70 -1.57 -2.78 -0.89
N ALA A 71 -2.91 -2.69 -0.82
CA ALA A 71 -3.71 -3.69 -0.11
C ALA A 71 -3.73 -5.02 -0.88
N SER A 72 -3.92 -4.97 -2.20
CA SER A 72 -3.70 -6.10 -3.09
C SER A 72 -3.02 -5.66 -4.38
N ILE A 73 -2.32 -6.58 -5.02
CA ILE A 73 -1.68 -6.41 -6.31
C ILE A 73 -2.34 -7.38 -7.28
N LEU A 74 -2.92 -6.89 -8.37
CA LEU A 74 -3.41 -7.75 -9.45
C LEU A 74 -2.22 -8.38 -10.18
N THR A 75 -2.21 -9.70 -10.30
CA THR A 75 -1.19 -10.49 -11.01
C THR A 75 -1.87 -11.37 -12.06
N PRO A 76 -1.12 -11.96 -13.01
CA PRO A 76 -1.69 -12.92 -13.97
C PRO A 76 -2.38 -14.13 -13.31
N ASN A 77 -2.05 -14.45 -12.05
CA ASN A 77 -2.63 -15.56 -11.28
C ASN A 77 -3.73 -15.11 -10.30
N GLY A 78 -4.15 -13.84 -10.35
CA GLY A 78 -5.17 -13.25 -9.47
C GLY A 78 -4.63 -12.20 -8.48
N TYR A 79 -5.46 -11.81 -7.51
CA TYR A 79 -5.14 -10.80 -6.50
C TYR A 79 -4.19 -11.33 -5.42
N LEU A 80 -2.97 -10.79 -5.40
CA LEU A 80 -1.98 -11.08 -4.38
C LEU A 80 -2.16 -10.14 -3.18
N PRO A 81 -2.33 -10.65 -1.94
CA PRO A 81 -2.35 -9.83 -0.73
C PRO A 81 -1.05 -9.04 -0.56
N GLY A 82 -1.14 -7.73 -0.35
CA GLY A 82 0.04 -6.89 -0.08
C GLY A 82 0.58 -7.08 1.34
N LEU A 83 -0.30 -7.37 2.29
CA LEU A 83 0.03 -7.66 3.69
C LEU A 83 -0.51 -9.05 4.09
N PRO A 84 0.17 -10.14 3.70
CA PRO A 84 -0.20 -11.48 4.15
C PRO A 84 -0.05 -11.62 5.68
N GLU A 85 -0.63 -12.67 6.25
CA GLU A 85 -0.69 -12.88 7.71
C GLU A 85 0.68 -12.77 8.40
N TRP A 86 1.74 -13.34 7.81
CA TRP A 86 3.10 -13.29 8.37
C TRP A 86 3.72 -11.89 8.36
N VAL A 87 3.19 -10.96 7.56
CA VAL A 87 3.56 -9.54 7.58
C VAL A 87 2.73 -8.81 8.65
N LEU A 88 1.42 -9.05 8.68
CA LEU A 88 0.51 -8.42 9.63
C LEU A 88 0.88 -8.72 11.08
N LYS A 89 1.26 -9.97 11.39
CA LYS A 89 1.70 -10.37 12.74
C LYS A 89 2.95 -9.64 13.23
N GLU A 90 3.78 -9.16 12.32
CA GLU A 90 5.01 -8.45 12.66
C GLU A 90 4.78 -6.93 12.72
N ILE A 91 3.87 -6.39 11.91
CA ILE A 91 3.55 -4.94 11.87
C ILE A 91 2.55 -4.54 12.95
N MET A 92 1.51 -5.35 13.19
CA MET A 92 0.39 -5.06 14.10
C MET A 92 -0.19 -3.63 13.92
N PRO A 93 -0.75 -3.29 12.74
CA PRO A 93 -1.26 -1.95 12.48
C PRO A 93 -2.44 -1.60 13.39
N ASN A 94 -2.56 -0.34 13.81
CA ASN A 94 -3.74 0.15 14.54
C ASN A 94 -4.89 0.51 13.58
N THR A 95 -4.54 1.00 12.39
CA THR A 95 -5.50 1.47 11.38
C THR A 95 -5.01 1.10 9.98
N VAL A 96 -5.91 0.58 9.15
CA VAL A 96 -5.71 0.38 7.72
C VAL A 96 -6.54 1.43 6.97
N VAL A 97 -5.89 2.21 6.10
CA VAL A 97 -6.57 3.23 5.30
C VAL A 97 -6.59 2.84 3.84
N ILE A 98 -7.78 2.86 3.23
CA ILE A 98 -7.96 2.66 1.79
C ILE A 98 -8.33 4.00 1.15
N LEU A 99 -7.46 4.48 0.27
CA LEU A 99 -7.71 5.67 -0.56
C LEU A 99 -8.40 5.24 -1.85
N GLU A 100 -9.57 5.81 -2.12
CA GLU A 100 -10.39 5.47 -3.28
C GLU A 100 -10.80 6.70 -4.08
N ALA A 101 -11.10 6.51 -5.36
CA ALA A 101 -11.74 7.49 -6.23
C ALA A 101 -12.71 6.76 -7.16
N SER A 102 -13.50 7.48 -7.95
CA SER A 102 -14.33 6.80 -8.95
C SER A 102 -13.46 6.06 -9.96
N SER A 103 -13.98 4.96 -10.51
CA SER A 103 -13.28 4.15 -11.51
C SER A 103 -12.95 4.97 -12.75
N GLU A 104 -13.82 5.91 -13.12
CA GLU A 104 -13.68 6.86 -14.22
C GLU A 104 -12.52 7.84 -13.97
N GLU A 105 -12.45 8.44 -12.78
CA GLU A 105 -11.35 9.34 -12.40
C GLU A 105 -10.02 8.59 -12.38
N ILE A 106 -9.99 7.37 -11.83
CA ILE A 106 -8.78 6.54 -11.82
C ILE A 106 -8.34 6.23 -13.24
N SER A 107 -9.25 5.76 -14.10
CA SER A 107 -8.96 5.46 -15.51
C SER A 107 -8.40 6.68 -16.24
N LYS A 108 -9.03 7.85 -16.08
CA LYS A 108 -8.58 9.13 -16.63
C LYS A 108 -7.21 9.58 -16.10
N ARG A 109 -6.91 9.34 -14.82
CA ARG A 109 -5.59 9.64 -14.23
C ARG A 109 -4.53 8.71 -14.80
N ARG A 110 -4.85 7.43 -15.01
CA ARG A 110 -3.93 6.42 -15.57
C ARG A 110 -3.60 6.72 -17.03
N SER A 111 -4.57 7.10 -17.85
CA SER A 111 -4.35 7.42 -19.27
C SER A 111 -3.46 8.66 -19.47
N LYS A 112 -3.45 9.59 -18.51
CA LYS A 112 -2.57 10.77 -18.52
C LYS A 112 -1.15 10.49 -18.02
N ASP A 113 -0.93 9.41 -17.30
CA ASP A 113 0.34 9.10 -16.64
C ASP A 113 1.24 8.27 -17.55
N VAL A 114 2.00 8.96 -18.42
CA VAL A 114 2.93 8.33 -19.36
C VAL A 114 4.18 7.74 -18.70
N SER A 115 4.43 8.03 -17.42
CA SER A 115 5.64 7.61 -16.71
C SER A 115 5.61 6.13 -16.28
N ARG A 116 4.43 5.50 -16.29
CA ARG A 116 4.23 4.13 -15.81
C ARG A 116 3.58 3.26 -16.89
N LYS A 117 4.26 2.18 -17.29
CA LYS A 117 3.60 1.07 -17.98
C LYS A 117 2.67 0.36 -17.00
N ARG A 118 1.37 0.42 -17.25
CA ARG A 118 0.35 -0.37 -16.53
C ARG A 118 -0.39 -1.20 -17.56
N ASP A 119 -0.77 -2.41 -17.16
CA ASP A 119 -1.70 -3.19 -17.96
C ASP A 119 -3.00 -2.40 -18.11
N ALA A 120 -3.58 -2.45 -19.31
CA ALA A 120 -4.81 -1.73 -19.61
C ALA A 120 -5.95 -2.38 -18.81
N GLU A 121 -6.23 -1.79 -17.64
CA GLU A 121 -7.39 -2.14 -16.83
C GLU A 121 -8.53 -1.19 -17.21
N ASP A 122 -9.66 -1.74 -17.63
CA ASP A 122 -10.85 -0.97 -17.94
C ASP A 122 -11.53 -0.48 -16.65
N ILE A 123 -12.62 0.28 -16.81
CA ILE A 123 -13.36 0.86 -15.69
C ILE A 123 -13.91 -0.24 -14.76
N GLU A 124 -14.34 -1.37 -15.33
CA GLU A 124 -14.87 -2.51 -14.57
C GLU A 124 -13.77 -3.20 -13.75
N GLY A 125 -12.59 -3.45 -14.34
CA GLY A 125 -11.44 -3.99 -13.64
C GLY A 125 -10.97 -3.09 -12.49
N ILE A 126 -10.95 -1.77 -12.70
CA ILE A 126 -10.61 -0.83 -11.62
C ILE A 126 -11.64 -0.90 -10.48
N LYS A 127 -12.92 -1.04 -10.81
CA LYS A 127 -13.99 -1.17 -9.83
C LYS A 127 -13.85 -2.48 -9.03
N GLU A 128 -13.63 -3.60 -9.71
CA GLU A 128 -13.38 -4.91 -9.09
C GLU A 128 -12.15 -4.87 -8.18
N HIS A 129 -11.05 -4.27 -8.64
CA HIS A 129 -9.83 -4.17 -7.83
C HIS A 129 -10.07 -3.34 -6.56
N GLN A 130 -10.85 -2.25 -6.64
CA GLN A 130 -11.25 -1.50 -5.44
C GLN A 130 -12.15 -2.32 -4.50
N GLU A 131 -13.08 -3.12 -5.03
CA GLU A 131 -13.88 -4.06 -4.23
C GLU A 131 -13.01 -5.07 -3.49
N MET A 132 -12.00 -5.61 -4.17
CA MET A 132 -11.06 -6.55 -3.57
C MET A 132 -10.16 -5.90 -2.52
N ASN A 133 -9.75 -4.66 -2.74
CA ASN A 133 -9.03 -3.88 -1.73
C ASN A 133 -9.87 -3.62 -0.47
N ARG A 134 -11.18 -3.37 -0.59
CA ARG A 134 -12.07 -3.23 0.57
C ARG A 134 -12.21 -4.54 1.34
N ALA A 135 -12.45 -5.64 0.62
CA ALA A 135 -12.59 -6.97 1.23
C ALA A 135 -11.32 -7.38 1.99
N ILE A 136 -10.15 -7.21 1.37
CA ILE A 136 -8.88 -7.61 1.98
C ILE A 136 -8.49 -6.69 3.14
N ALA A 137 -8.80 -5.39 3.07
CA ALA A 137 -8.58 -4.48 4.18
C ALA A 137 -9.40 -4.87 5.42
N MET A 138 -10.66 -5.29 5.24
CA MET A 138 -11.46 -5.83 6.34
C MET A 138 -10.89 -7.14 6.89
N ALA A 139 -10.36 -8.03 6.03
CA ALA A 139 -9.65 -9.22 6.48
C ALA A 139 -8.40 -8.86 7.32
N TYR A 140 -7.67 -7.80 6.97
CA TYR A 140 -6.56 -7.30 7.78
C TYR A 140 -7.03 -6.81 9.15
N GLY A 141 -8.15 -6.07 9.19
CA GLY A 141 -8.79 -5.67 10.44
C GLY A 141 -9.17 -6.86 11.32
N VAL A 142 -9.76 -7.92 10.74
CA VAL A 142 -10.09 -9.16 11.47
C VAL A 142 -8.86 -9.82 12.08
N LEU A 143 -7.75 -9.89 11.35
CA LEU A 143 -6.53 -10.57 11.81
C LEU A 143 -5.74 -9.79 12.87
N THR A 144 -5.92 -8.47 12.94
CA THR A 144 -5.06 -7.59 13.76
C THR A 144 -5.81 -6.80 14.82
N GLY A 145 -7.14 -6.71 14.72
CA GLY A 145 -7.95 -5.78 15.49
C GLY A 145 -7.89 -4.33 14.97
N ALA A 146 -7.20 -4.08 13.84
CA ALA A 146 -7.09 -2.74 13.26
C ALA A 146 -8.45 -2.21 12.79
N THR A 147 -8.67 -0.91 12.95
CA THR A 147 -9.80 -0.24 12.29
C THR A 147 -9.52 -0.10 10.80
N VAL A 148 -10.58 -0.09 9.97
CA VAL A 148 -10.46 0.13 8.53
C VAL A 148 -11.19 1.42 8.16
N LYS A 149 -10.48 2.37 7.56
CA LYS A 149 -11.04 3.65 7.12
C LYS A 149 -10.92 3.79 5.61
N ILE A 150 -12.03 4.08 4.95
CA ILE A 150 -12.05 4.44 3.53
C ILE A 150 -12.08 5.96 3.43
N ILE A 151 -11.17 6.53 2.64
CA ILE A 151 -11.11 7.96 2.33
C ILE A 151 -11.25 8.15 0.82
N LYS A 152 -12.19 8.99 0.42
CA LYS A 152 -12.37 9.35 -1.00
C LYS A 152 -11.40 10.47 -1.39
N ASN A 153 -10.81 10.35 -2.58
CA ASN A 153 -9.93 11.32 -3.21
C ASN A 153 -10.40 11.61 -4.65
N PRO A 154 -11.57 12.24 -4.81
CA PRO A 154 -12.09 12.63 -6.13
C PRO A 154 -11.17 13.68 -6.78
N ASP A 155 -11.37 13.95 -8.07
CA ASP A 155 -10.68 15.04 -8.76
C ASP A 155 -10.99 16.37 -8.02
N ASN A 156 -9.95 17.18 -7.83
CA ASN A 156 -9.97 18.40 -7.00
C ASN A 156 -10.21 18.19 -5.49
N GLY A 157 -10.34 16.95 -5.01
CA GLY A 157 -10.57 16.60 -3.59
C GLY A 157 -9.31 16.40 -2.74
N LEU A 158 -8.13 16.79 -3.24
CA LEU A 158 -6.85 16.51 -2.60
C LEU A 158 -6.75 17.09 -1.18
N GLU A 159 -7.21 18.32 -0.97
CA GLU A 159 -7.14 18.98 0.35
C GLU A 159 -8.00 18.25 1.39
N ASP A 160 -9.23 17.89 1.01
CA ASP A 160 -10.16 17.20 1.91
C ASP A 160 -9.70 15.78 2.22
N ALA A 161 -9.20 15.05 1.21
CA ALA A 161 -8.63 13.73 1.40
C ALA A 161 -7.42 13.78 2.34
N ALA A 162 -6.53 14.76 2.18
CA ALA A 162 -5.36 14.94 3.04
C ALA A 162 -5.74 15.33 4.46
N LYS A 163 -6.73 16.23 4.63
CA LYS A 163 -7.26 16.60 5.95
C LYS A 163 -7.91 15.41 6.66
N ASN A 164 -8.73 14.65 5.96
CA ASN A 164 -9.36 13.44 6.50
C ASN A 164 -8.33 12.40 6.92
N LEU A 165 -7.25 12.26 6.16
CA LEU A 165 -6.17 11.35 6.48
C LEU A 165 -5.35 11.84 7.69
N ALA A 166 -5.03 13.14 7.76
CA ALA A 166 -4.31 13.73 8.89
C ALA A 166 -5.09 13.61 10.21
N ASN A 167 -6.43 13.70 10.18
CA ASN A 167 -7.27 13.53 11.36
C ASN A 167 -7.23 12.11 11.97
N ILE A 168 -6.63 11.13 11.27
CA ILE A 168 -6.46 9.77 11.79
C ILE A 168 -5.23 9.66 12.70
N PHE A 169 -4.22 10.54 12.55
CA PHE A 169 -2.91 10.35 13.16
C PHE A 169 -2.28 11.60 13.78
#